data_AF-A0A9R1C7Y7-F1
#
_entry.id   AF-A0A9R1C7Y7-F1
#
_cell.length_a   1.000
_cell.length_b   1.000
_cell.length_c   1.000
_cell.angle_alpha   90.00
_cell.angle_beta   90.00
_cell.angle_gamma   90.00
#
_symmetry.space_group_name_H-M   'P 1'
#
loop_
_entity.id
_entity.type
_entity.pdbx_description
1 polymer ?
#
loop_
_entity_poly.entity_id
_entity_poly.type
_entity_poly.pdbx_seq_one_letter_code
_entity_poly.pdbx_strand_id
1 'polypeptide(L)'
;MNKEIVNATLKILDGNPKWELVYERYAKELQDNRKSYKDAGKSFRVQKPLVVYSKIGSVKDSSNIKLFDLRFAGQSVGEIRVNVKTGRKDLYVTKDQSDNAKNKLGFVDSKELKKEDWSKGKNSQNFRKFYYGLESNEKVNVKSPEHRLESFLLKEFSKKTRAENKKLCNIQPVRLGDKFFQLTTPLKGSTHNPQISIIDNGKGNIGAQGGGIDILAHIRHEGENYPRLAIIELKDQNIAKEPQVEVIEQALIYATFIAKLLCLTSCGKEWFNIFGFRKDINTLDHIDLDVVSLMPLGYSTEGELSPIEIEGLNVILHPYTLYFSTDAQGNPDQFSGTLLEAIKK
;
A
#
# COMPACT_ATOMS: atom_id res chain seq x y z
N MET A 1 24.88 6.68 -7.76
CA MET A 1 24.08 5.72 -6.99
C MET A 1 22.58 5.79 -7.32
N ASN A 2 21.82 6.79 -6.88
CA ASN A 2 20.36 6.83 -7.12
C ASN A 2 19.97 6.78 -8.61
N LYS A 3 20.67 7.54 -9.47
CA LYS A 3 20.48 7.45 -10.94
C LYS A 3 20.79 6.07 -11.51
N GLU A 4 21.74 5.35 -10.92
CA GLU A 4 22.11 4.00 -11.38
C GLU A 4 21.00 2.99 -11.03
N ILE A 5 20.37 3.12 -9.85
CA ILE A 5 19.20 2.31 -9.45
C ILE A 5 18.02 2.55 -10.39
N VAL A 6 17.73 3.81 -10.73
CA VAL A 6 16.68 4.18 -11.70
C VAL A 6 16.97 3.54 -13.06
N ASN A 7 18.19 3.72 -13.59
CA ASN A 7 18.59 3.17 -14.89
C ASN A 7 18.59 1.63 -14.91
N ALA A 8 19.03 0.98 -13.83
CA ALA A 8 18.97 -0.47 -13.69
C ALA A 8 17.52 -0.97 -13.69
N THR A 9 16.63 -0.27 -12.99
CA THR A 9 15.20 -0.59 -12.95
C THR A 9 14.56 -0.45 -14.33
N LEU A 10 14.84 0.64 -15.05
CA LEU A 10 14.35 0.85 -16.42
C LEU A 10 14.81 -0.28 -17.35
N LYS A 11 16.11 -0.61 -17.33
CA LYS A 11 16.67 -1.71 -18.14
C LYS A 11 15.95 -3.04 -17.90
N ILE A 12 15.59 -3.33 -16.65
CA ILE A 12 14.85 -4.56 -16.30
C ILE A 12 13.41 -4.51 -16.81
N LEU A 13 12.73 -3.38 -16.66
CA LEU A 13 11.37 -3.21 -17.14
C LEU A 13 11.29 -3.26 -18.68
N ASP A 14 12.27 -2.68 -19.38
CA ASP A 14 12.38 -2.69 -20.85
C ASP A 14 12.71 -4.08 -21.38
N GLY A 15 13.61 -4.81 -20.70
CA GLY A 15 13.94 -6.19 -21.05
C GLY A 15 12.82 -7.20 -20.79
N ASN A 16 11.73 -6.81 -20.12
CA ASN A 16 10.67 -7.72 -19.69
C ASN A 16 9.25 -7.17 -19.92
N PRO A 17 8.84 -6.86 -21.16
CA PRO A 17 7.57 -6.16 -21.46
C PRO A 17 6.30 -6.90 -21.03
N LYS A 18 6.40 -8.17 -20.58
CA LYS A 18 5.26 -8.94 -20.03
C LYS A 18 4.56 -8.23 -18.87
N TRP A 19 5.26 -7.39 -18.09
CA TRP A 19 4.59 -6.64 -17.02
C TRP A 19 3.58 -5.64 -17.59
N GLU A 20 3.83 -5.03 -18.75
CA GLU A 20 2.94 -4.04 -19.36
C GLU A 20 1.57 -4.67 -19.64
N LEU A 21 1.55 -5.85 -20.27
CA LEU A 21 0.33 -6.64 -20.52
C LEU A 21 -0.42 -6.98 -19.23
N VAL A 22 0.32 -7.30 -18.16
CA VAL A 22 -0.26 -7.60 -16.85
C VAL A 22 -0.97 -6.37 -16.28
N TYR A 23 -0.33 -5.20 -16.34
CA TYR A 23 -0.88 -3.97 -15.77
C TYR A 23 -1.96 -3.30 -16.62
N GLU A 24 -1.92 -3.48 -17.93
CA GLU A 24 -3.02 -3.10 -18.83
C GLU A 24 -4.28 -3.90 -18.51
N ARG A 25 -4.16 -5.23 -18.40
CA ARG A 25 -5.27 -6.09 -17.99
C ARG A 25 -5.78 -5.71 -16.61
N TYR A 26 -4.88 -5.48 -15.66
CA TYR A 26 -5.24 -5.04 -14.31
C TYR A 26 -6.03 -3.73 -14.33
N ALA A 27 -5.62 -2.74 -15.11
CA ALA A 27 -6.34 -1.47 -15.24
C ALA A 27 -7.76 -1.69 -15.74
N LYS A 28 -7.92 -2.45 -16.83
CA LYS A 28 -9.22 -2.78 -17.40
C LYS A 28 -10.13 -3.47 -16.39
N GLU A 29 -9.65 -4.52 -15.74
CA GLU A 29 -10.44 -5.28 -14.76
C GLU A 29 -10.82 -4.43 -13.55
N LEU A 30 -9.93 -3.53 -13.09
CA LEU A 30 -10.23 -2.60 -12.01
C LEU A 30 -11.32 -1.60 -12.39
N GLN A 31 -11.34 -1.12 -13.63
CA GLN A 31 -12.37 -0.22 -14.14
C GLN A 31 -13.72 -0.93 -14.27
N ASP A 32 -13.73 -2.10 -14.92
CA ASP A 32 -14.94 -2.92 -15.13
C ASP A 32 -15.60 -3.29 -13.80
N ASN A 33 -14.79 -3.58 -12.76
CA ASN A 33 -15.27 -3.97 -11.45
C ASN A 33 -15.38 -2.81 -10.44
N ARG A 34 -15.06 -1.57 -10.82
CA ARG A 34 -14.92 -0.44 -9.87
C ARG A 34 -16.16 -0.25 -9.00
N LYS A 35 -17.33 -0.18 -9.63
CA LYS A 35 -18.61 0.05 -8.95
C LYS A 35 -18.98 -1.13 -8.05
N SER A 36 -18.98 -2.35 -8.61
CA SER A 36 -19.37 -3.56 -7.87
C SER A 36 -18.45 -3.81 -6.67
N TYR A 37 -17.15 -3.56 -6.81
CA TYR A 37 -16.19 -3.69 -5.72
C TYR A 37 -16.40 -2.63 -4.62
N LYS A 38 -16.67 -1.37 -5.01
CA LYS A 38 -17.00 -0.30 -4.06
C LYS A 38 -18.29 -0.60 -3.28
N ASP A 39 -19.32 -1.04 -3.97
CA ASP A 39 -20.62 -1.38 -3.36
C ASP A 39 -20.50 -2.60 -2.43
N ALA A 40 -19.73 -3.62 -2.84
CA ALA A 40 -19.39 -4.75 -1.98
C ALA A 40 -18.68 -4.31 -0.68
N GLY A 41 -17.69 -3.42 -0.80
CA GLY A 41 -16.94 -2.88 0.35
C GLY A 41 -17.76 -2.01 1.31
N LYS A 42 -18.91 -1.49 0.86
CA LYS A 42 -19.88 -0.76 1.69
C LYS A 42 -20.95 -1.67 2.32
N SER A 43 -21.14 -2.87 1.77
CA SER A 43 -22.20 -3.80 2.18
C SER A 43 -21.95 -4.47 3.54
N PHE A 44 -20.75 -4.31 4.12
CA PHE A 44 -20.39 -4.84 5.43
C PHE A 44 -19.68 -3.78 6.27
N ARG A 45 -19.86 -3.88 7.58
CA ARG A 45 -19.18 -3.04 8.57
C ARG A 45 -18.11 -3.86 9.27
N VAL A 46 -16.96 -3.23 9.47
CA VAL A 46 -15.87 -3.73 10.31
C VAL A 46 -15.67 -2.72 11.44
N GLN A 47 -15.60 -3.21 12.67
CA GLN A 47 -15.38 -2.38 13.85
C GLN A 47 -13.88 -2.23 14.10
N LYS A 48 -13.47 -1.07 14.61
CA LYS A 48 -12.11 -0.87 15.13
C LYS A 48 -11.85 -1.91 16.23
N PRO A 49 -10.62 -2.42 16.35
CA PRO A 49 -9.36 -2.02 15.68
C PRO A 49 -9.12 -2.67 14.31
N LEU A 50 -10.02 -3.53 13.83
CA LEU A 50 -9.86 -4.19 12.53
C LEU A 50 -9.90 -3.19 11.38
N VAL A 51 -9.09 -3.45 10.37
CA VAL A 51 -8.95 -2.61 9.18
C VAL A 51 -9.16 -3.47 7.93
N VAL A 52 -9.76 -2.87 6.91
CA VAL A 52 -10.04 -3.55 5.64
C VAL A 52 -9.07 -3.05 4.58
N TYR A 53 -8.39 -3.99 3.93
CA TYR A 53 -7.48 -3.75 2.82
C TYR A 53 -8.04 -4.36 1.54
N SER A 54 -7.72 -3.72 0.42
CA SER A 54 -8.05 -4.14 -0.93
C SER A 54 -6.75 -4.38 -1.69
N LYS A 55 -6.53 -5.64 -2.08
CA LYS A 55 -5.38 -6.03 -2.88
C LYS A 55 -5.73 -5.90 -4.35
N ILE A 56 -4.76 -5.46 -5.16
CA ILE A 56 -4.94 -5.37 -6.60
C ILE A 56 -5.46 -6.70 -7.19
N GLY A 57 -4.90 -7.85 -6.75
CA GLY A 57 -5.32 -9.19 -7.17
C GLY A 57 -6.79 -9.53 -6.90
N SER A 58 -7.34 -9.02 -5.80
CA SER A 58 -8.70 -9.34 -5.32
C SER A 58 -9.82 -8.67 -6.10
N VAL A 59 -9.52 -7.63 -6.88
CA VAL A 59 -10.52 -6.88 -7.66
C VAL A 59 -10.64 -7.39 -9.09
N LYS A 60 -9.58 -8.03 -9.58
CA LYS A 60 -9.42 -8.52 -10.95
C LYS A 60 -10.32 -9.69 -11.30
N ASP A 61 -10.67 -10.46 -10.27
CA ASP A 61 -11.51 -11.62 -10.45
C ASP A 61 -12.90 -11.15 -10.95
N SER A 62 -13.19 -11.49 -12.21
CA SER A 62 -14.50 -11.30 -12.83
C SER A 62 -15.57 -12.19 -12.17
N SER A 63 -15.18 -13.02 -11.21
CA SER A 63 -16.13 -13.70 -10.35
C SER A 63 -17.06 -12.73 -9.64
N ASN A 64 -18.21 -13.28 -9.28
CA ASN A 64 -19.20 -12.61 -8.44
C ASN A 64 -18.73 -12.48 -7.00
N ILE A 65 -17.49 -12.86 -6.67
CA ILE A 65 -16.96 -12.82 -5.32
C ILE A 65 -15.92 -11.71 -5.26
N LYS A 66 -16.16 -10.71 -4.41
CA LYS A 66 -15.21 -9.64 -4.13
C LYS A 66 -14.55 -9.87 -2.78
N LEU A 67 -13.22 -9.87 -2.76
CA LEU A 67 -12.41 -10.26 -1.62
C LEU A 67 -11.82 -9.03 -0.93
N PHE A 68 -11.82 -9.03 0.40
CA PHE A 68 -11.32 -7.96 1.24
C PHE A 68 -10.50 -8.55 2.40
N ASP A 69 -9.24 -8.14 2.51
CA ASP A 69 -8.33 -8.62 3.56
C ASP A 69 -8.64 -7.91 4.88
N LEU A 70 -8.92 -8.67 5.94
CA LEU A 70 -9.11 -8.15 7.29
C LEU A 70 -7.78 -8.17 8.02
N ARG A 71 -7.39 -7.00 8.54
CA ARG A 71 -6.14 -6.83 9.26
C ARG A 71 -6.33 -6.33 10.68
N PHE A 72 -5.52 -6.86 11.60
CA PHE A 72 -5.31 -6.33 12.94
C PHE A 72 -3.82 -6.05 13.13
N ALA A 73 -3.47 -4.84 13.58
CA ALA A 73 -2.08 -4.41 13.73
C ALA A 73 -1.21 -4.71 12.49
N GLY A 74 -1.77 -4.48 11.30
CA GLY A 74 -1.10 -4.74 10.00
C GLY A 74 -1.05 -6.20 9.55
N GLN A 75 -1.38 -7.16 10.42
CA GLN A 75 -1.36 -8.57 10.11
C GLN A 75 -2.70 -9.02 9.51
N SER A 76 -2.68 -9.82 8.44
CA SER A 76 -3.87 -10.47 7.90
C SER A 76 -4.39 -11.50 8.91
N VAL A 77 -5.63 -11.32 9.35
CA VAL A 77 -6.30 -12.18 10.35
C VAL A 77 -7.54 -12.87 9.80
N GLY A 78 -7.97 -12.51 8.59
CA GLY A 78 -9.08 -13.13 7.90
C GLY A 78 -9.38 -12.43 6.59
N GLU A 79 -10.41 -12.88 5.90
CA GLU A 79 -10.88 -12.31 4.64
C GLU A 79 -12.40 -12.28 4.61
N ILE A 80 -12.97 -11.16 4.18
CA ILE A 80 -14.41 -11.09 3.86
C ILE A 80 -14.57 -11.31 2.36
N ARG A 81 -15.38 -12.30 2.02
CA ARG A 81 -15.82 -12.56 0.64
C ARG A 81 -17.27 -12.13 0.48
N VAL A 82 -17.51 -11.21 -0.43
CA VAL A 82 -18.85 -10.70 -0.75
C VAL A 82 -19.28 -11.29 -2.08
N ASN A 83 -20.36 -12.08 -2.07
CA ASN A 83 -21.01 -12.50 -3.31
C ASN A 83 -21.93 -11.37 -3.79
N VAL A 84 -21.56 -10.69 -4.88
CA VAL A 84 -22.31 -9.52 -5.39
C VAL A 84 -23.65 -9.90 -6.03
N LYS A 85 -23.86 -11.17 -6.41
CA LYS A 85 -25.16 -11.64 -6.92
C LYS A 85 -26.16 -11.87 -5.80
N THR A 86 -25.73 -12.51 -4.72
CA THR A 86 -26.63 -12.89 -3.61
C THR A 86 -26.61 -11.89 -2.45
N GLY A 87 -25.64 -10.97 -2.42
CA GLY A 87 -25.40 -10.07 -1.30
C GLY A 87 -24.87 -10.76 -0.03
N ARG A 88 -24.56 -12.07 -0.10
CA ARG A 88 -24.02 -12.84 1.03
C ARG A 88 -22.58 -12.43 1.32
N LYS A 89 -22.24 -12.29 2.60
CA LYS A 89 -20.90 -11.94 3.08
C LYS A 89 -20.42 -13.07 3.98
N ASP A 90 -19.31 -13.68 3.63
CA ASP A 90 -18.76 -14.81 4.35
C ASP A 90 -17.35 -14.45 4.86
N LEU A 91 -17.06 -14.84 6.10
CA LEU A 91 -15.74 -14.79 6.72
C LEU A 91 -14.96 -16.06 6.38
N TYR A 92 -13.72 -15.83 5.98
CA TYR A 92 -12.70 -16.84 5.74
C TYR A 92 -11.53 -16.59 6.68
N VAL A 93 -11.05 -17.64 7.33
CA VAL A 93 -9.85 -17.63 8.18
C VAL A 93 -9.07 -18.88 7.83
N THR A 94 -7.84 -18.72 7.35
CA THR A 94 -6.96 -19.86 7.06
C THR A 94 -6.46 -20.49 8.34
N LYS A 95 -5.94 -21.71 8.25
CA LYS A 95 -5.28 -22.38 9.38
C LYS A 95 -4.15 -21.51 9.96
N ASP A 96 -3.28 -20.99 9.10
CA ASP A 96 -2.16 -20.13 9.53
C ASP A 96 -2.62 -18.84 10.21
N GLN A 97 -3.69 -18.19 9.71
CA GLN A 97 -4.26 -17.01 10.36
C GLN A 97 -4.80 -17.36 11.75
N SER A 98 -5.50 -18.48 11.86
CA SER A 98 -6.01 -18.97 13.15
C SER A 98 -4.90 -19.31 14.14
N ASP A 99 -3.87 -20.02 13.69
CA ASP A 99 -2.76 -20.44 14.54
C ASP A 99 -1.94 -19.23 15.01
N ASN A 100 -1.74 -18.23 14.13
CA ASN A 100 -1.15 -16.95 14.54
C ASN A 100 -2.02 -16.21 15.56
N ALA A 101 -3.34 -16.18 15.39
CA ALA A 101 -4.24 -15.55 16.36
C ALA A 101 -4.18 -16.22 17.74
N LYS A 102 -4.09 -17.56 17.79
CA LYS A 102 -3.87 -18.31 19.04
C LYS A 102 -2.54 -17.96 19.69
N ASN A 103 -1.47 -18.17 18.94
CA ASN A 103 -0.11 -18.20 19.49
C ASN A 103 0.43 -16.81 19.80
N LYS A 104 -0.04 -15.79 19.08
CA LYS A 104 0.48 -14.42 19.21
C LYS A 104 -0.49 -13.46 19.87
N LEU A 105 -1.80 -13.64 19.65
CA LEU A 105 -2.81 -12.71 20.15
C LEU A 105 -3.61 -13.28 21.33
N GLY A 106 -3.46 -14.56 21.65
CA GLY A 106 -4.22 -15.21 22.72
C GLY A 106 -5.67 -15.54 22.36
N PHE A 107 -6.01 -15.60 21.06
CA PHE A 107 -7.36 -16.01 20.64
C PHE A 107 -7.52 -17.53 20.71
N VAL A 108 -7.63 -18.08 21.92
CA VAL A 108 -7.64 -19.53 22.20
C VAL A 108 -8.67 -20.28 21.34
N ASP A 109 -9.88 -19.72 21.18
CA ASP A 109 -10.99 -20.33 20.43
C ASP A 109 -10.93 -20.11 18.90
N SER A 110 -9.86 -19.50 18.38
CA SER A 110 -9.71 -19.31 16.94
C SER A 110 -9.71 -20.64 16.19
N LYS A 111 -10.21 -20.66 14.95
CA LYS A 111 -10.16 -21.84 14.08
C LYS A 111 -10.23 -21.45 12.61
N GLU A 112 -9.85 -22.39 11.75
CA GLU A 112 -10.05 -22.25 10.32
C GLU A 112 -11.55 -22.10 10.01
N LEU A 113 -11.90 -21.09 9.22
CA LEU A 113 -13.25 -20.81 8.75
C LEU A 113 -13.25 -20.80 7.23
N LYS A 114 -14.06 -21.66 6.61
CA LYS A 114 -14.09 -21.81 5.14
C LYS A 114 -15.25 -21.11 4.45
N LYS A 115 -16.29 -20.67 5.18
CA LYS A 115 -17.46 -19.93 4.66
C LYS A 115 -18.47 -19.61 5.79
N GLU A 116 -18.04 -18.90 6.83
CA GLU A 116 -18.94 -18.55 7.93
C GLU A 116 -19.70 -17.27 7.60
N ASP A 117 -21.03 -17.20 7.79
CA ASP A 117 -21.77 -15.94 7.57
C ASP A 117 -21.17 -14.81 8.43
N TRP A 118 -20.78 -13.71 7.79
CA TRP A 118 -20.13 -12.59 8.47
C TRP A 118 -21.05 -11.99 9.53
N SER A 119 -22.34 -11.82 9.25
CA SER A 119 -23.22 -11.08 10.17
C SER A 119 -23.73 -11.96 11.31
N LYS A 120 -24.21 -13.16 10.99
CA LYS A 120 -24.97 -14.03 11.88
C LYS A 120 -24.21 -15.26 12.37
N GLY A 121 -23.09 -15.61 11.74
CA GLY A 121 -22.31 -16.78 12.12
C GLY A 121 -21.76 -16.67 13.54
N LYS A 122 -21.92 -17.72 14.35
CA LYS A 122 -21.44 -17.77 15.74
C LYS A 122 -19.93 -17.58 15.81
N ASN A 123 -19.19 -18.18 14.86
CA ASN A 123 -17.73 -18.05 14.82
C ASN A 123 -17.32 -16.64 14.37
N SER A 124 -18.05 -16.04 13.43
CA SER A 124 -17.84 -14.65 13.00
C SER A 124 -18.11 -13.65 14.13
N GLN A 125 -19.14 -13.89 14.95
CA GLN A 125 -19.42 -13.08 16.13
C GLN A 125 -18.30 -13.19 17.17
N ASN A 126 -17.82 -14.40 17.45
CA ASN A 126 -16.69 -14.60 18.36
C ASN A 126 -15.43 -13.91 17.83
N PHE A 127 -15.14 -14.04 16.52
CA PHE A 127 -14.05 -13.36 15.85
C PHE A 127 -14.13 -11.83 16.05
N ARG A 128 -15.27 -11.21 15.76
CA ARG A 128 -15.43 -9.77 15.98
C ARG A 128 -15.28 -9.38 17.43
N LYS A 129 -15.87 -10.14 18.35
CA LYS A 129 -15.81 -9.88 19.79
C LYS A 129 -14.37 -9.95 20.31
N PHE A 130 -13.59 -10.91 19.86
CA PHE A 130 -12.20 -11.06 20.25
C PHE A 130 -11.37 -9.82 19.87
N TYR A 131 -11.47 -9.37 18.61
CA TYR A 131 -10.71 -8.21 18.17
C TYR A 131 -11.27 -6.89 18.70
N TYR A 132 -12.57 -6.82 19.02
CA TYR A 132 -13.21 -5.62 19.49
C TYR A 132 -12.55 -5.10 20.78
N GLY A 133 -12.13 -3.84 20.77
CA GLY A 133 -11.50 -3.20 21.92
C GLY A 133 -10.03 -3.56 22.15
N LEU A 134 -9.42 -4.43 21.33
CA LEU A 134 -7.97 -4.64 21.39
C LEU A 134 -7.23 -3.37 20.97
N GLU A 135 -6.13 -3.08 21.66
CA GLU A 135 -5.21 -2.01 21.27
C GLU A 135 -4.20 -2.53 20.25
N SER A 136 -3.89 -1.70 19.25
CA SER A 136 -2.91 -2.01 18.19
C SER A 136 -1.62 -1.22 18.46
N ASN A 137 -1.02 -1.40 19.64
CA ASN A 137 0.21 -0.73 20.08
C ASN A 137 1.44 -1.66 19.94
N GLU A 138 2.63 -1.18 20.30
CA GLU A 138 3.89 -1.95 20.20
C GLU A 138 3.93 -3.21 21.07
N LYS A 139 3.11 -3.29 22.12
CA LYS A 139 3.07 -4.45 23.04
C LYS A 139 2.35 -5.64 22.42
N VAL A 140 1.62 -5.44 21.32
CA VAL A 140 1.00 -6.53 20.59
C VAL A 140 2.10 -7.37 19.94
N ASN A 141 2.13 -8.66 20.28
CA ASN A 141 3.03 -9.62 19.64
C ASN A 141 2.59 -9.82 18.18
N VAL A 142 3.20 -9.07 17.27
CA VAL A 142 2.96 -9.16 15.83
C VAL A 142 4.09 -9.91 15.13
N LYS A 143 3.81 -10.48 13.95
CA LYS A 143 4.85 -11.12 13.14
C LYS A 143 5.82 -10.10 12.52
N SER A 144 5.33 -8.92 12.15
CA SER A 144 6.11 -7.83 11.56
C SER A 144 5.74 -6.52 12.27
N PRO A 145 6.67 -5.90 13.02
CA PRO A 145 6.50 -4.56 13.58
C PRO A 145 6.30 -3.49 12.51
N GLU A 146 6.98 -3.61 11.36
CA GLU A 146 6.85 -2.72 10.21
C GLU A 146 5.41 -2.67 9.68
N HIS A 147 4.76 -3.83 9.49
CA HIS A 147 3.34 -3.87 9.07
C HIS A 147 2.40 -3.18 10.09
N ARG A 148 2.73 -3.24 11.39
CA ARG A 148 1.94 -2.55 12.42
C ARG A 148 2.05 -1.04 12.24
N LEU A 149 3.27 -0.55 12.00
CA LEU A 149 3.53 0.86 11.70
C LEU A 149 2.84 1.30 10.41
N GLU A 150 2.93 0.51 9.33
CA GLU A 150 2.24 0.75 8.05
C GLU A 150 0.74 0.95 8.29
N SER A 151 0.12 0.02 9.03
CA SER A 151 -1.30 0.07 9.34
C SER A 151 -1.66 1.28 10.21
N PHE A 152 -0.81 1.64 11.17
CA PHE A 152 -0.99 2.84 11.98
C PHE A 152 -0.96 4.09 11.10
N LEU A 153 0.08 4.25 10.28
CA LEU A 153 0.30 5.40 9.41
C LEU A 153 -0.80 5.55 8.35
N LEU A 154 -1.25 4.46 7.73
CA LEU A 154 -2.38 4.50 6.80
C LEU A 154 -3.66 5.03 7.46
N LYS A 155 -3.93 4.64 8.72
CA LYS A 155 -5.06 5.18 9.50
C LYS A 155 -4.84 6.65 9.86
N GLU A 156 -3.64 7.00 10.28
CA GLU A 156 -3.27 8.36 10.69
C GLU A 156 -3.37 9.35 9.52
N PHE A 157 -2.72 9.03 8.40
CA PHE A 157 -2.76 9.82 7.17
C PHE A 157 -4.15 9.86 6.54
N SER A 158 -5.06 8.97 6.93
CA SER A 158 -6.46 9.00 6.48
C SER A 158 -7.37 9.93 7.25
N LYS A 159 -6.92 10.48 8.39
CA LYS A 159 -7.68 11.51 9.09
C LYS A 159 -7.88 12.72 8.18
N LYS A 160 -9.01 13.39 8.28
CA LYS A 160 -9.35 14.48 7.34
C LYS A 160 -8.73 15.81 7.72
N THR A 161 -8.61 16.10 9.01
CA THR A 161 -8.30 17.45 9.49
C THR A 161 -7.44 17.43 10.75
N ARG A 162 -6.83 18.57 11.06
CA ARG A 162 -6.17 18.81 12.36
C ARG A 162 -7.13 18.63 13.54
N ALA A 163 -8.43 18.86 13.36
CA ALA A 163 -9.44 18.65 14.41
C ALA A 163 -9.59 17.16 14.81
N GLU A 164 -9.14 16.22 13.96
CA GLU A 164 -9.03 14.80 14.30
C GLU A 164 -7.66 14.45 14.94
N ASN A 165 -6.90 15.47 15.37
CA ASN A 165 -5.50 15.37 15.78
C ASN A 165 -4.67 14.60 14.73
N LYS A 166 -4.77 15.03 13.46
CA LYS A 166 -3.96 14.47 12.38
C LYS A 166 -2.51 14.92 12.54
N LYS A 167 -1.62 13.95 12.70
CA LYS A 167 -0.19 14.15 12.99
C LYS A 167 0.59 14.73 11.80
N LEU A 168 0.29 14.28 10.57
CA LEU A 168 0.85 14.85 9.33
C LEU A 168 -0.27 15.31 8.40
N CYS A 169 -0.36 16.61 8.16
CA CYS A 169 -1.38 17.19 7.28
C CYS A 169 -1.00 17.07 5.80
N ASN A 170 -1.97 17.31 4.90
CA ASN A 170 -1.76 17.39 3.46
C ASN A 170 -1.23 16.12 2.77
N ILE A 171 -1.24 14.99 3.49
CA ILE A 171 -1.05 13.63 2.96
C ILE A 171 -2.36 12.84 3.03
N GLN A 172 -2.63 12.01 2.03
CA GLN A 172 -3.83 11.14 2.01
C GLN A 172 -3.54 9.83 1.25
N PRO A 173 -3.66 8.65 1.88
CA PRO A 173 -3.41 7.39 1.20
C PRO A 173 -4.32 7.16 -0.01
N VAL A 174 -3.76 6.59 -1.06
CA VAL A 174 -4.51 6.07 -2.22
C VAL A 174 -5.39 4.91 -1.76
N ARG A 175 -6.61 4.86 -2.28
CA ARG A 175 -7.61 3.87 -1.89
C ARG A 175 -8.25 3.21 -3.10
N LEU A 176 -8.51 1.91 -2.96
CA LEU A 176 -9.24 1.12 -3.94
C LEU A 176 -10.55 0.65 -3.31
N GLY A 177 -11.69 0.99 -3.92
CA GLY A 177 -13.01 0.68 -3.35
C GLY A 177 -13.25 1.32 -1.97
N ASP A 178 -12.70 2.52 -1.74
CA ASP A 178 -12.68 3.24 -0.46
C ASP A 178 -11.89 2.55 0.68
N LYS A 179 -11.14 1.48 0.39
CA LYS A 179 -10.27 0.74 1.33
C LYS A 179 -8.79 0.99 1.04
N PHE A 180 -7.90 0.64 1.98
CA PHE A 180 -6.46 0.77 1.78
C PHE A 180 -6.00 -0.09 0.62
N PHE A 181 -5.30 0.52 -0.33
CA PHE A 181 -4.89 -0.14 -1.55
C PHE A 181 -3.52 -0.78 -1.39
N GLN A 182 -3.43 -2.09 -1.62
CA GLN A 182 -2.16 -2.81 -1.68
C GLN A 182 -1.80 -3.08 -3.14
N LEU A 183 -0.86 -2.29 -3.63
CA LEU A 183 -0.30 -2.41 -4.97
C LEU A 183 0.95 -3.29 -4.93
N THR A 184 0.78 -4.57 -5.29
CA THR A 184 1.91 -5.45 -5.61
C THR A 184 2.50 -5.02 -6.94
N THR A 185 3.81 -4.80 -7.00
CA THR A 185 4.58 -4.40 -8.21
C THR A 185 5.12 -5.64 -8.96
N PRO A 186 5.63 -5.52 -10.20
CA PRO A 186 6.32 -6.63 -10.87
C PRO A 186 7.79 -6.76 -10.44
N LEU A 187 8.26 -5.95 -9.48
CA LEU A 187 9.68 -5.86 -9.10
C LEU A 187 9.89 -6.31 -7.65
N LYS A 188 10.95 -7.07 -7.38
CA LYS A 188 11.47 -7.24 -6.02
C LYS A 188 12.51 -6.15 -5.77
N GLY A 189 12.25 -5.27 -4.81
CA GLY A 189 13.13 -4.13 -4.48
C GLY A 189 14.02 -4.34 -3.26
N SER A 190 13.70 -5.32 -2.40
CA SER A 190 14.29 -5.47 -1.05
C SER A 190 15.76 -5.87 -1.01
N THR A 191 16.39 -6.14 -2.15
CA THR A 191 17.82 -6.46 -2.26
C THR A 191 18.61 -5.31 -2.89
N HIS A 192 17.98 -4.16 -3.13
CA HIS A 192 18.53 -2.98 -3.83
C HIS A 192 19.05 -3.30 -5.25
N ASN A 193 18.69 -4.48 -5.75
CA ASN A 193 18.99 -4.96 -7.09
C ASN A 193 17.64 -5.40 -7.67
N PRO A 194 16.99 -4.55 -8.48
CA PRO A 194 15.64 -4.81 -8.95
C PRO A 194 15.60 -6.16 -9.68
N GLN A 195 14.52 -6.93 -9.48
CA GLN A 195 14.31 -8.18 -10.21
C GLN A 195 12.86 -8.30 -10.64
N ILE A 196 12.63 -8.66 -11.91
CA ILE A 196 11.29 -8.93 -12.41
C ILE A 196 10.74 -10.20 -11.73
N SER A 197 9.50 -10.14 -11.26
CA SER A 197 8.80 -11.28 -10.69
C SER A 197 7.37 -11.30 -11.19
N ILE A 198 7.16 -12.14 -12.20
CA ILE A 198 5.88 -12.38 -12.85
C ILE A 198 5.68 -13.89 -12.87
N ILE A 199 4.52 -14.36 -12.44
CA ILE A 199 4.11 -15.74 -12.65
C ILE A 199 3.35 -15.85 -13.95
N ASP A 200 3.65 -16.92 -14.69
CA ASP A 200 2.83 -17.43 -15.78
C ASP A 200 2.51 -18.90 -15.49
N ASN A 201 1.27 -19.17 -15.11
CA ASN A 201 0.85 -20.53 -14.74
C ASN A 201 0.47 -21.39 -15.96
N GLY A 202 0.82 -20.99 -17.19
CA GLY A 202 0.58 -21.75 -18.41
C GLY A 202 -0.90 -21.85 -18.83
N LYS A 203 -1.81 -21.24 -18.06
CA LYS A 203 -3.26 -21.16 -18.34
C LYS A 203 -3.71 -19.74 -18.73
N GLY A 204 -2.78 -18.89 -19.18
CA GLY A 204 -3.04 -17.48 -19.50
C GLY A 204 -3.18 -16.55 -18.28
N ASN A 205 -3.08 -17.09 -17.05
CA ASN A 205 -3.08 -16.30 -15.82
C ASN A 205 -1.67 -15.82 -15.49
N ILE A 206 -1.25 -14.75 -16.18
CA ILE A 206 0.01 -14.05 -15.92
C ILE A 206 -0.21 -13.00 -14.82
N GLY A 207 0.62 -12.91 -13.78
CA GLY A 207 0.44 -11.93 -12.72
C GLY A 207 1.73 -11.50 -12.01
N ALA A 208 1.78 -10.24 -11.58
CA ALA A 208 2.88 -9.69 -10.80
C ALA A 208 2.99 -10.33 -9.39
N GLN A 209 4.21 -10.65 -8.99
CA GLN A 209 4.58 -11.25 -7.70
C GLN A 209 5.82 -10.59 -7.07
N GLY A 210 6.11 -9.34 -7.46
CA GLY A 210 7.15 -8.55 -6.82
C GLY A 210 6.77 -8.11 -5.41
N GLY A 211 7.53 -7.16 -4.89
CA GLY A 211 7.24 -6.44 -3.65
C GLY A 211 6.01 -5.56 -3.78
N GLY A 212 5.41 -5.23 -2.64
CA GLY A 212 4.37 -4.22 -2.55
C GLY A 212 4.97 -2.85 -2.22
N ILE A 213 4.30 -1.79 -2.65
CA ILE A 213 4.56 -0.44 -2.11
C ILE A 213 3.89 -0.37 -0.74
N ASP A 214 4.64 0.00 0.31
CA ASP A 214 4.11 0.07 1.67
C ASP A 214 3.01 1.12 1.79
N ILE A 215 3.31 2.35 1.38
CA ILE A 215 2.33 3.44 1.37
C ILE A 215 2.41 4.20 0.05
N LEU A 216 1.28 4.22 -0.66
CA LEU A 216 1.04 5.09 -1.80
C LEU A 216 0.08 6.21 -1.36
N ALA A 217 0.46 7.48 -1.53
CA ALA A 217 -0.32 8.61 -1.02
C ALA A 217 -0.34 9.80 -1.96
N HIS A 218 -1.39 10.62 -1.87
CA HIS A 218 -1.41 11.96 -2.42
C HIS A 218 -0.79 12.93 -1.42
N ILE A 219 0.10 13.81 -1.88
CA ILE A 219 0.74 14.85 -1.07
C ILE A 219 0.54 16.21 -1.71
N ARG A 220 0.16 17.23 -0.94
CA ARG A 220 0.08 18.61 -1.41
C ARG A 220 1.31 19.39 -0.93
N HIS A 221 2.10 19.86 -1.88
CA HIS A 221 3.25 20.72 -1.63
C HIS A 221 2.84 22.19 -1.52
N GLU A 222 3.66 22.98 -0.82
CA GLU A 222 3.50 24.42 -0.73
C GLU A 222 3.65 25.06 -2.12
N GLY A 223 2.82 26.05 -2.45
CA GLY A 223 2.86 26.69 -3.77
C GLY A 223 2.29 25.87 -4.93
N GLU A 224 1.91 24.59 -4.73
CA GLU A 224 1.35 23.75 -5.79
C GLU A 224 -0.17 23.68 -5.81
N ASN A 225 -0.72 23.69 -7.03
CA ASN A 225 -2.17 23.66 -7.25
C ASN A 225 -2.76 22.25 -7.31
N TYR A 226 -1.93 21.22 -7.51
CA TYR A 226 -2.34 19.82 -7.58
C TYR A 226 -1.50 18.96 -6.63
N PRO A 227 -2.06 17.88 -6.07
CA PRO A 227 -1.27 16.96 -5.28
C PRO A 227 -0.33 16.14 -6.16
N ARG A 228 0.83 15.76 -5.63
CA ARG A 228 1.74 14.76 -6.20
C ARG A 228 1.42 13.37 -5.67
N LEU A 229 1.91 12.35 -6.37
CA LEU A 229 1.85 10.97 -5.91
C LEU A 229 3.16 10.63 -5.20
N ALA A 230 3.06 10.14 -3.96
CA ALA A 230 4.18 9.74 -3.13
C ALA A 230 4.26 8.23 -2.99
N ILE A 231 5.43 7.69 -3.31
CA ILE A 231 5.83 6.30 -3.13
C ILE A 231 6.70 6.26 -1.89
N ILE A 232 6.16 5.69 -0.81
CA ILE A 232 6.79 5.71 0.51
C ILE A 232 7.17 4.28 0.90
N GLU A 233 8.45 4.08 1.14
CA GLU A 233 9.00 2.85 1.74
C GLU A 233 9.15 3.10 3.25
N LEU A 234 8.68 2.16 4.06
CA LEU A 234 8.64 2.29 5.52
C LEU A 234 9.55 1.25 6.18
N LYS A 235 10.39 1.70 7.12
CA LYS A 235 11.11 0.81 8.05
C LYS A 235 10.74 1.08 9.50
N ASP A 236 10.81 0.03 10.33
CA ASP A 236 10.60 0.12 11.77
C ASP A 236 11.83 0.57 12.54
N GLN A 237 12.99 0.62 11.89
CA GLN A 237 14.27 1.03 12.48
C GLN A 237 15.03 1.98 11.55
N ASN A 238 16.01 2.70 12.11
CA ASN A 238 16.93 3.57 11.37
C ASN A 238 18.33 3.42 11.96
N ILE A 239 19.02 2.39 11.49
CA ILE A 239 20.31 1.92 12.03
C ILE A 239 21.28 1.63 10.89
N ALA A 240 22.57 1.50 11.19
CA ALA A 240 23.60 1.25 10.17
C ALA A 240 23.39 -0.02 9.33
N LYS A 241 22.63 -1.02 9.83
CA LYS A 241 22.31 -2.26 9.10
C LYS A 241 21.12 -2.13 8.15
N GLU A 242 20.34 -1.06 8.29
CA GLU A 242 19.21 -0.72 7.42
C GLU A 242 19.20 0.81 7.30
N PRO A 243 20.18 1.38 6.58
CA PRO A 243 20.37 2.82 6.52
C PRO A 243 19.35 3.49 5.60
N GLN A 244 19.12 4.79 5.79
CA GLN A 244 18.15 5.55 5.00
C GLN A 244 18.44 5.48 3.49
N VAL A 245 19.72 5.46 3.10
CA VAL A 245 20.13 5.33 1.69
C VAL A 245 19.59 4.06 1.02
N GLU A 246 19.54 2.92 1.73
CA GLU A 246 18.99 1.67 1.18
C GLU A 246 17.46 1.74 1.04
N VAL A 247 16.81 2.40 1.99
CA VAL A 247 15.35 2.59 1.98
C VAL A 247 14.91 3.48 0.82
N ILE A 248 15.64 4.57 0.54
CA ILE A 248 15.34 5.43 -0.61
C ILE A 248 15.61 4.71 -1.92
N GLU A 249 16.64 3.86 -2.01
CA GLU A 249 16.88 3.03 -3.21
C GLU A 249 15.72 2.07 -3.49
N GLN A 250 15.18 1.42 -2.46
CA GLN A 250 13.98 0.59 -2.62
C GLN A 250 12.77 1.41 -3.08
N ALA A 251 12.55 2.59 -2.49
CA ALA A 251 11.48 3.49 -2.93
C ALA A 251 11.67 3.95 -4.39
N LEU A 252 12.90 4.22 -4.83
CA LEU A 252 13.25 4.58 -6.20
C LEU A 252 12.92 3.45 -7.19
N ILE A 253 13.16 2.19 -6.84
CA ILE A 253 12.79 1.04 -7.68
C ILE A 253 11.28 1.05 -7.94
N TYR A 254 10.47 1.22 -6.90
CA TYR A 254 9.01 1.25 -7.07
C TYR A 254 8.52 2.52 -7.77
N ALA A 255 9.11 3.68 -7.46
CA ALA A 255 8.77 4.94 -8.12
C ALA A 255 9.09 4.91 -9.62
N THR A 256 10.22 4.30 -10.02
CA THR A 256 10.59 4.11 -11.43
C THR A 256 9.58 3.22 -12.15
N PHE A 257 9.09 2.17 -11.49
CA PHE A 257 7.99 1.35 -12.03
C PHE A 257 6.71 2.18 -12.21
N ILE A 258 6.32 2.99 -11.22
CA ILE A 258 5.14 3.85 -11.31
C ILE A 258 5.31 4.89 -12.43
N ALA A 259 6.47 5.51 -12.56
CA ALA A 259 6.81 6.43 -13.64
C ALA A 259 6.56 5.78 -15.01
N LYS A 260 7.16 4.60 -15.24
CA LYS A 260 6.99 3.88 -16.50
C LYS A 260 5.54 3.47 -16.73
N LEU A 261 4.84 2.99 -15.70
CA LEU A 261 3.43 2.62 -15.77
C LEU A 261 2.54 3.79 -16.22
N LEU A 262 2.74 4.97 -15.65
CA LEU A 262 1.97 6.18 -15.97
C LEU A 262 2.27 6.71 -17.37
N CYS A 263 3.47 6.47 -17.90
CA CYS A 263 3.84 6.82 -19.27
C CYS A 263 3.42 5.80 -20.33
N LEU A 264 2.83 4.65 -19.96
CA LEU A 264 2.32 3.69 -20.94
C LEU A 264 1.12 4.29 -21.69
N THR A 265 1.18 4.28 -23.01
CA THR A 265 0.08 4.74 -23.88
C THR A 265 -1.16 3.85 -23.78
N SER A 266 -1.00 2.56 -23.43
CA SER A 266 -2.09 1.59 -23.36
C SER A 266 -2.96 1.70 -22.10
N CYS A 267 -2.40 2.15 -20.97
CA CYS A 267 -3.11 2.12 -19.68
C CYS A 267 -2.68 3.19 -18.66
N GLY A 268 -1.74 4.08 -19.00
CA GLY A 268 -1.18 5.06 -18.06
C GLY A 268 -2.23 6.03 -17.51
N LYS A 269 -3.14 6.49 -18.38
CA LYS A 269 -4.27 7.36 -18.00
C LYS A 269 -5.25 6.64 -17.05
N GLU A 270 -5.51 5.37 -17.30
CA GLU A 270 -6.37 4.51 -16.50
C GLU A 270 -5.78 4.35 -15.09
N TRP A 271 -4.46 4.10 -15.00
CA TRP A 271 -3.73 4.00 -13.74
C TRP A 271 -3.71 5.32 -12.97
N PHE A 272 -3.49 6.45 -13.66
CA PHE A 272 -3.57 7.78 -13.05
C PHE A 272 -4.94 8.01 -12.40
N ASN A 273 -6.02 7.62 -13.09
CA ASN A 273 -7.38 7.68 -12.56
C ASN A 273 -7.64 6.69 -11.41
N ILE A 274 -7.05 5.49 -11.47
CA ILE A 274 -7.13 4.48 -10.39
C ILE A 274 -6.44 5.01 -9.12
N PHE A 275 -5.33 5.72 -9.26
CA PHE A 275 -4.66 6.36 -8.12
C PHE A 275 -5.48 7.50 -7.53
N GLY A 276 -6.46 8.05 -8.26
CA GLY A 276 -7.43 8.99 -7.74
C GLY A 276 -7.31 10.40 -8.32
N PHE A 277 -6.43 10.59 -9.29
CA PHE A 277 -6.36 11.81 -10.07
C PHE A 277 -7.56 11.91 -11.03
N ARG A 278 -8.00 13.14 -11.29
CA ARG A 278 -9.07 13.45 -12.26
C ARG A 278 -8.60 14.27 -13.44
N LYS A 279 -7.38 14.81 -13.36
CA LYS A 279 -6.76 15.58 -14.43
C LYS A 279 -6.34 14.61 -15.54
N ASP A 280 -6.37 15.08 -16.78
CA ASP A 280 -5.75 14.31 -17.86
C ASP A 280 -4.23 14.38 -17.70
N ILE A 281 -3.58 13.22 -17.60
CA ILE A 281 -2.14 13.11 -17.41
C ILE A 281 -1.37 13.77 -18.56
N ASN A 282 -1.94 13.80 -19.76
CA ASN A 282 -1.32 14.41 -20.95
C ASN A 282 -1.32 15.95 -20.94
N THR A 283 -1.97 16.57 -19.94
CA THR A 283 -2.00 18.04 -19.74
C THR A 283 -1.01 18.50 -18.68
N LEU A 284 -0.12 17.62 -18.25
CA LEU A 284 0.98 17.92 -17.33
C LEU A 284 2.24 18.24 -18.15
N ASP A 285 2.95 19.29 -17.75
CA ASP A 285 4.25 19.63 -18.33
C ASP A 285 5.28 18.54 -18.03
N HIS A 286 5.19 17.92 -16.85
CA HIS A 286 5.88 16.71 -16.42
C HIS A 286 5.10 16.05 -15.28
N ILE A 287 5.37 14.77 -15.01
CA ILE A 287 4.81 14.04 -13.86
C ILE A 287 5.82 14.11 -12.72
N ASP A 288 5.44 14.75 -11.61
CA ASP A 288 6.22 14.73 -10.37
C ASP A 288 5.81 13.55 -9.48
N LEU A 289 6.79 12.74 -9.08
CA LEU A 289 6.60 11.66 -8.12
C LEU A 289 7.50 11.90 -6.91
N ASP A 290 6.91 11.90 -5.71
CA ASP A 290 7.69 11.95 -4.47
C ASP A 290 8.17 10.54 -4.14
N VAL A 291 9.44 10.41 -3.80
CA VAL A 291 10.08 9.15 -3.40
C VAL A 291 10.51 9.32 -1.96
N VAL A 292 9.91 8.59 -1.03
CA VAL A 292 10.02 8.92 0.39
C VAL A 292 10.53 7.73 1.18
N SER A 293 11.62 7.93 1.91
CA SER A 293 12.01 7.03 3.00
C SER A 293 11.28 7.44 4.29
N LEU A 294 10.49 6.54 4.87
CA LEU A 294 9.81 6.76 6.14
C LEU A 294 10.36 5.85 7.22
N MET A 295 11.00 6.42 8.24
CA MET A 295 11.72 5.65 9.27
C MET A 295 11.64 6.37 10.61
N PRO A 296 11.90 5.71 11.76
CA PRO A 296 12.10 6.46 12.99
C PRO A 296 13.32 7.39 12.88
N LEU A 297 13.38 8.43 13.73
CA LEU A 297 14.59 9.24 13.87
C LEU A 297 15.76 8.35 14.30
N GLY A 298 16.88 8.45 13.60
CA GLY A 298 18.04 7.60 13.81
C GLY A 298 19.34 8.27 13.38
N TYR A 299 20.37 7.47 13.17
CA TYR A 299 21.75 7.95 12.95
C TYR A 299 22.43 7.26 11.75
N SER A 300 21.65 6.63 10.88
CA SER A 300 22.20 6.00 9.69
C SER A 300 22.59 7.02 8.62
N THR A 301 23.34 6.57 7.62
CA THR A 301 23.76 7.40 6.49
C THR A 301 22.57 7.76 5.60
N GLU A 302 22.44 9.06 5.29
CA GLU A 302 21.46 9.56 4.32
C GLU A 302 21.99 9.48 2.88
N GLY A 303 21.09 9.20 1.94
CA GLY A 303 21.35 9.21 0.51
C GLY A 303 21.23 10.60 -0.14
N GLU A 304 21.50 10.67 -1.43
CA GLU A 304 21.30 11.90 -2.22
C GLU A 304 19.81 12.21 -2.37
N LEU A 305 19.43 13.48 -2.16
CA LEU A 305 18.04 13.95 -2.26
C LEU A 305 17.78 14.88 -3.46
N SER A 306 18.75 15.02 -4.36
CA SER A 306 18.60 15.78 -5.60
C SER A 306 17.48 15.19 -6.46
N PRO A 307 16.63 16.02 -7.10
CA PRO A 307 15.66 15.54 -8.09
C PRO A 307 16.32 14.76 -9.22
N ILE A 308 15.61 13.74 -9.72
CA ILE A 308 16.08 12.85 -10.78
C ILE A 308 15.09 12.88 -11.94
N GLU A 309 15.49 13.51 -13.03
CA GLU A 309 14.80 13.39 -14.32
C GLU A 309 15.04 12.00 -14.89
N ILE A 310 13.98 11.33 -15.34
CA ILE A 310 14.09 10.03 -15.99
C ILE A 310 14.25 10.25 -17.50
N GLU A 311 15.42 9.89 -18.05
CA GLU A 311 15.67 10.03 -19.48
C GLU A 311 14.63 9.25 -20.31
N GLY A 312 14.06 9.92 -21.32
CA GLY A 312 13.04 9.36 -22.19
C GLY A 312 11.62 9.30 -21.61
N LEU A 313 11.44 9.65 -20.33
CA LEU A 313 10.11 9.81 -19.71
C LEU A 313 9.91 11.27 -19.27
N ASN A 314 8.70 11.79 -19.44
CA ASN A 314 8.37 13.14 -18.96
C ASN A 314 8.05 13.13 -17.45
N VAL A 315 9.01 12.66 -16.64
CA VAL A 315 8.84 12.37 -15.22
C VAL A 315 10.06 12.84 -14.42
N ILE A 316 9.79 13.47 -13.27
CA ILE A 316 10.81 13.85 -12.29
C ILE A 316 10.51 13.13 -10.97
N LEU A 317 11.51 12.41 -10.46
CA LEU A 317 11.47 11.81 -9.13
C LEU A 317 12.07 12.79 -8.13
N HIS A 318 11.36 13.04 -7.02
CA HIS A 318 11.78 13.95 -5.95
C HIS A 318 12.01 13.14 -4.67
N PRO A 319 13.27 12.80 -4.34
CA PRO A 319 13.57 12.06 -3.13
C PRO A 319 13.43 12.93 -1.88
N TYR A 320 12.77 12.39 -0.84
CA TYR A 320 12.61 13.05 0.45
C TYR A 320 12.86 12.09 1.61
N THR A 321 13.27 12.67 2.75
CA THR A 321 13.25 12.00 4.05
C THR A 321 11.99 12.38 4.81
N LEU A 322 11.41 11.40 5.50
CA LEU A 322 10.38 11.61 6.50
C LEU A 322 10.71 10.75 7.72
N TYR A 323 11.01 11.40 8.83
CA TYR A 323 11.30 10.73 10.10
C TYR A 323 10.12 10.84 11.05
N PHE A 324 10.02 9.91 11.99
CA PHE A 324 9.09 10.02 13.11
C PHE A 324 9.73 9.73 14.47
N SER A 325 9.26 10.40 15.51
CA SER A 325 9.40 9.95 16.90
C SER A 325 8.26 9.01 17.27
N THR A 326 8.41 8.25 18.36
CA THR A 326 7.35 7.39 18.89
C THR A 326 6.73 7.95 20.16
N ASP A 327 5.42 7.77 20.33
CA ASP A 327 4.73 8.02 21.58
C ASP A 327 4.99 6.90 22.62
N ALA A 328 4.43 7.05 23.82
CA ALA A 328 4.56 6.06 24.91
C ALA A 328 3.91 4.69 24.61
N GLN A 329 3.25 4.54 23.46
CA GLN A 329 2.68 3.29 22.97
C GLN A 329 3.44 2.73 21.75
N GLY A 330 4.58 3.34 21.41
CA GLY A 330 5.43 2.98 20.28
C GLY A 330 4.82 3.30 18.92
N ASN A 331 3.87 4.26 18.84
CA ASN A 331 3.30 4.68 17.58
C ASN A 331 3.97 5.96 17.06
N PRO A 332 4.11 6.12 15.73
CA PRO A 332 4.59 7.35 15.11
C PRO A 332 3.83 8.58 15.63
N ASP A 333 4.56 9.59 16.09
CA ASP A 333 4.01 10.79 16.71
C ASP A 333 4.37 12.08 15.99
N GLN A 334 5.55 12.62 16.27
CA GLN A 334 6.02 13.85 15.62
C GLN A 334 6.83 13.49 14.38
N PHE A 335 6.64 14.26 13.31
CA PHE A 335 7.34 14.05 12.05
C PHE A 335 8.41 15.13 11.84
N SER A 336 9.48 14.77 11.13
CA SER A 336 10.56 15.67 10.68
C SER A 336 11.13 15.18 9.34
N GLY A 337 12.12 15.88 8.78
CA GLY A 337 12.75 15.54 7.49
C GLY A 337 12.31 16.45 6.35
N THR A 338 12.94 16.28 5.18
CA THR A 338 12.81 17.22 4.06
C THR A 338 11.41 17.24 3.45
N LEU A 339 10.65 16.14 3.53
CA LEU A 339 9.27 16.13 3.06
C LEU A 339 8.38 17.10 3.84
N LEU A 340 8.58 17.21 5.17
CA LEU A 340 7.77 18.09 6.01
C LEU A 340 8.00 19.57 5.67
N GLU A 341 9.18 19.91 5.18
CA GLU A 341 9.53 21.26 4.74
C GLU A 341 8.86 21.61 3.40
N ALA A 342 8.67 20.63 2.53
CA ALA A 342 8.08 20.79 1.20
C ALA A 342 6.54 20.77 1.20
N ILE A 343 5.93 20.05 2.14
CA ILE A 343 4.47 19.94 2.27
C ILE A 343 3.85 21.28 2.66
N LYS A 344 2.67 21.57 2.09
CA LYS A 344 1.86 22.75 2.43
C LYS A 344 1.58 22.81 3.93
N LYS A 345 1.79 23.96 4.57
CA LYS A 345 1.59 24.11 6.03
C LYS A 345 0.14 24.38 6.44
#